data_AF-A0A5E4LUH1-F1
#
_entry.id   AF-A0A5E4LUH1-F1
#
_cell.length_a   1.000
_cell.length_b   1.000
_cell.length_c   1.000
_cell.angle_alpha   90.00
_cell.angle_beta   90.00
_cell.angle_gamma   90.00
#
_symmetry.space_group_name_H-M   'P 1'
#
loop_
_entity.id
_entity.type
_entity.pdbx_description
1 polymer ?
#
loop_
_entity_poly.entity_id
_entity_poly.type
_entity_poly.pdbx_seq_one_letter_code
_entity_poly.pdbx_strand_id
1 'polypeptide(L)'
;MIIRVQGNSRSVDEFDAVAVGLDSVEALDEVKLAEYLASDAFRNKKNIANKFKYEFLLWLSGKRDITSAIEETEPKGSEFFLVIFSGDVKKILAKIKAIKLELKIKKNAEPLRLEKIALSRLK
;
A
#
# COMPACT_ATOMS: atom_id res chain seq x y z
N MET A 1 0.69 2.97 9.04
CA MET A 1 -0.69 3.41 9.38
C MET A 1 -1.54 3.46 8.11
N ILE A 2 -2.79 3.02 8.15
CA ILE A 2 -3.72 3.10 7.01
C ILE A 2 -4.94 3.98 7.34
N ILE A 3 -5.31 4.86 6.42
CA ILE A 3 -6.52 5.70 6.52
C ILE A 3 -7.24 5.75 5.17
N ARG A 4 -8.57 5.82 5.18
CA ARG A 4 -9.36 6.12 3.97
C ARG A 4 -9.45 7.63 3.80
N VAL A 5 -9.27 8.11 2.59
CA VAL A 5 -9.32 9.53 2.28
C VAL A 5 -10.00 9.78 0.94
N GLN A 6 -10.50 11.01 0.75
CA GLN A 6 -10.92 11.55 -0.53
C GLN A 6 -10.02 12.75 -0.89
N GLY A 7 -9.34 12.73 -2.03
CA GLY A 7 -8.41 13.79 -2.42
C GLY A 7 -7.63 13.52 -3.71
N ASN A 8 -6.46 14.16 -3.85
CA ASN A 8 -5.58 13.97 -5.00
C ASN A 8 -4.39 13.06 -4.65
N SER A 9 -4.34 11.87 -5.26
CA SER A 9 -3.30 10.87 -5.01
C SER A 9 -1.92 11.23 -5.57
N ARG A 10 -1.83 12.15 -6.55
CA ARG A 10 -0.57 12.44 -7.26
C ARG A 10 0.56 12.98 -6.37
N SER A 11 0.21 13.72 -5.33
CA SER A 11 1.19 14.32 -4.41
C SER A 11 1.61 13.39 -3.27
N VAL A 12 1.11 12.15 -3.23
CA VAL A 12 1.49 11.17 -2.20
C VAL A 12 2.93 10.69 -2.39
N ASP A 13 3.43 10.66 -3.63
CA ASP A 13 4.78 10.14 -3.94
C ASP A 13 5.92 11.00 -3.36
N GLU A 14 5.65 12.24 -2.97
CA GLU A 14 6.60 13.10 -2.24
C GLU A 14 6.89 12.60 -0.80
N PHE A 15 6.07 11.68 -0.28
CA PHE A 15 6.16 11.17 1.07
C PHE A 15 6.53 9.68 1.10
N ASP A 16 6.88 9.21 2.30
CA ASP A 16 7.00 7.78 2.60
C ASP A 16 5.62 7.18 2.88
N ALA A 17 4.78 7.26 1.85
CA ALA A 17 3.41 6.80 1.83
C ALA A 17 3.04 6.35 0.42
N VAL A 18 1.95 5.58 0.31
CA VAL A 18 1.36 5.18 -0.97
C VAL A 18 -0.15 5.37 -0.95
N ALA A 19 -0.68 5.75 -2.11
CA ALA A 19 -2.11 5.74 -2.38
C ALA A 19 -2.47 4.40 -3.01
N VAL A 20 -3.44 3.71 -2.43
CA VAL A 20 -3.89 2.39 -2.86
C VAL A 20 -5.38 2.45 -3.15
N GLY A 21 -5.80 1.96 -4.31
CA GLY A 21 -7.20 1.87 -4.69
C GLY A 21 -8.02 1.06 -3.68
N LEU A 22 -9.28 1.45 -3.50
CA LEU A 22 -10.17 0.74 -2.57
C LEU A 22 -10.41 -0.72 -2.99
N ASP A 23 -10.35 -1.01 -4.29
CA ASP A 23 -10.55 -2.35 -4.85
C ASP A 23 -9.30 -3.24 -4.78
N SER A 24 -8.14 -2.65 -4.47
CA SER A 24 -6.86 -3.37 -4.45
C SER A 24 -6.66 -4.13 -3.13
N VAL A 25 -7.39 -3.77 -2.07
CA VAL A 25 -7.27 -4.32 -0.72
C VAL A 25 -8.65 -4.65 -0.15
N GLU A 26 -8.87 -5.90 0.24
CA GLU A 26 -10.13 -6.33 0.84
C GLU A 26 -10.10 -6.21 2.37
N ALA A 27 -8.94 -6.49 2.98
CA ALA A 27 -8.77 -6.52 4.42
C ALA A 27 -7.45 -5.93 4.93
N LEU A 28 -7.45 -5.48 6.18
CA LEU A 28 -6.27 -4.89 6.85
C LEU A 28 -5.09 -5.86 6.92
N ASP A 29 -5.35 -7.15 7.08
CA ASP A 29 -4.28 -8.14 7.21
C ASP A 29 -3.46 -8.28 5.92
N GLU A 30 -4.02 -7.98 4.75
CA GLU A 30 -3.24 -7.94 3.50
C GLU A 30 -2.20 -6.82 3.52
N VAL A 31 -2.58 -5.65 4.01
CA VAL A 31 -1.70 -4.48 4.14
C VAL A 31 -0.61 -4.76 5.16
N LYS A 32 -0.97 -5.33 6.32
CA LYS A 32 0.01 -5.70 7.35
C LYS A 32 0.97 -6.77 6.86
N LEU A 33 0.48 -7.78 6.14
CA LEU A 33 1.32 -8.84 5.59
C LEU A 33 2.30 -8.28 4.55
N ALA A 34 1.82 -7.43 3.63
CA ALA A 34 2.68 -6.78 2.65
C ALA A 34 3.75 -5.88 3.31
N GLU A 35 3.37 -5.11 4.35
CA GLU A 35 4.29 -4.29 5.13
C GLU A 35 5.35 -5.14 5.86
N TYR A 36 4.93 -6.25 6.47
CA TYR A 36 5.83 -7.18 7.13
C TYR A 36 6.84 -7.80 6.14
N LEU A 37 6.37 -8.30 5.01
CA LEU A 37 7.22 -8.93 3.99
C LEU A 37 8.18 -7.92 3.33
N ALA A 38 7.72 -6.69 3.08
CA ALA A 38 8.60 -5.62 2.59
C ALA A 38 9.68 -5.28 3.61
N SER A 39 9.31 -5.19 4.89
CA SER A 39 10.26 -4.94 5.98
C SER A 39 11.29 -6.05 6.09
N ASP A 40 10.85 -7.30 6.00
CA ASP A 40 11.75 -8.45 6.02
C ASP A 40 12.72 -8.46 4.84
N ALA A 41 12.23 -8.17 3.63
CA ALA A 41 13.06 -8.07 2.44
C ALA A 41 14.15 -6.99 2.58
N PHE A 42 13.82 -5.82 3.12
CA PHE A 42 14.80 -4.75 3.39
C PHE A 42 15.82 -5.15 4.46
N ARG A 43 15.37 -5.73 5.59
CA ARG A 43 16.27 -6.19 6.66
C ARG A 43 17.28 -7.22 6.16
N ASN A 44 16.82 -8.12 5.30
CA ASN A 44 17.64 -9.20 4.74
C ASN A 44 18.36 -8.83 3.44
N LYS A 45 18.26 -7.58 2.96
CA LYS A 45 18.81 -7.10 1.68
C LYS A 45 18.38 -7.94 0.47
N LYS A 46 17.15 -8.44 0.50
CA LYS A 46 16.49 -9.20 -0.59
C LYS A 46 15.39 -8.40 -1.29
N ASN A 47 15.30 -7.10 -1.01
CA ASN A 47 14.36 -6.20 -1.66
C ASN A 47 14.67 -6.03 -3.16
N ILE A 48 13.63 -5.88 -3.97
CA ILE A 48 13.74 -5.61 -5.41
C ILE A 48 13.79 -4.10 -5.62
N ALA A 49 12.94 -3.35 -4.91
CA ALA A 49 12.88 -1.90 -5.04
C ALA A 49 13.85 -1.20 -4.08
N ASN A 50 14.43 -0.09 -4.54
CA ASN A 50 15.33 0.75 -3.71
C ASN A 50 14.59 1.52 -2.60
N LYS A 51 13.28 1.73 -2.74
CA LYS A 51 12.45 2.45 -1.76
C LYS A 51 11.42 1.51 -1.14
N PHE A 52 11.26 1.59 0.17
CA PHE A 52 10.35 0.75 0.96
C PHE A 52 8.92 0.76 0.40
N LYS A 53 8.40 1.95 0.10
CA LYS A 53 7.05 2.11 -0.44
C LYS A 53 6.77 1.31 -1.72
N TYR A 54 7.75 1.16 -2.61
CA TYR A 54 7.57 0.39 -3.85
C TYR A 54 7.71 -1.10 -3.60
N GLU A 55 8.58 -1.50 -2.66
CA GLU A 55 8.68 -2.89 -2.22
C GLU A 55 7.39 -3.38 -1.56
N PHE A 56 6.76 -2.51 -0.79
CA PHE A 56 5.42 -2.73 -0.26
C PHE A 56 4.40 -2.95 -1.38
N LEU A 57 4.36 -2.08 -2.41
CA LEU A 57 3.42 -2.23 -3.52
C LEU A 57 3.66 -3.52 -4.31
N LEU A 58 4.91 -3.91 -4.51
CA LEU A 58 5.25 -5.19 -5.13
C LEU A 58 4.68 -6.37 -4.31
N TRP A 59 4.68 -6.30 -2.98
CA TRP A 59 4.19 -7.39 -2.12
C TRP A 59 2.66 -7.40 -2.11
N LEU A 60 2.06 -6.22 -1.98
CA LEU A 60 0.62 -6.05 -1.97
C LEU A 60 -0.04 -6.51 -3.28
N SER A 61 0.55 -6.13 -4.42
CA SER A 61 0.07 -6.51 -5.75
C SER A 61 0.45 -7.94 -6.16
N GLY A 62 1.49 -8.49 -5.54
CA GLY A 62 2.12 -9.74 -5.96
C GLY A 62 2.88 -9.66 -7.29
N LYS A 63 3.19 -8.46 -7.79
CA LYS A 63 3.96 -8.24 -9.02
C LYS A 63 5.47 -8.23 -8.73
N ARG A 64 6.28 -8.36 -9.79
CA ARG A 64 7.75 -8.36 -9.71
C ARG A 64 8.38 -7.07 -10.22
N ASP A 65 7.65 -6.29 -11.00
CA ASP A 65 8.07 -4.99 -11.51
C ASP A 65 7.26 -3.85 -10.88
N ILE A 66 7.91 -2.70 -10.71
CA ILE A 66 7.34 -1.56 -9.98
C ILE A 66 6.17 -0.95 -10.77
N THR A 67 6.27 -0.88 -12.09
CA THR A 67 5.27 -0.25 -12.95
C THR A 67 3.93 -0.99 -12.86
N SER A 68 3.91 -2.30 -13.10
CA SER A 68 2.69 -3.10 -12.99
C SER A 68 2.19 -3.19 -11.55
N ALA A 69 3.05 -3.10 -10.54
CA ALA A 69 2.60 -3.00 -9.15
C ALA A 69 1.83 -1.71 -8.88
N ILE A 70 2.30 -0.58 -9.42
CA ILE A 70 1.63 0.72 -9.32
C ILE A 70 0.30 0.67 -10.09
N GLU A 71 0.29 0.22 -11.35
CA GLU A 71 -0.93 0.11 -12.17
C GLU A 71 -2.01 -0.79 -11.53
N GLU A 72 -1.62 -1.88 -10.87
CA GLU A 72 -2.55 -2.78 -10.19
C GLU A 72 -3.14 -2.15 -8.91
N THR A 73 -2.38 -1.30 -8.25
CA THR A 73 -2.73 -0.76 -6.92
C THR A 73 -3.18 0.69 -6.95
N GLU A 74 -3.08 1.38 -8.08
CA GLU A 74 -3.38 2.81 -8.15
C GLU A 74 -4.87 3.11 -7.89
N PRO A 75 -5.19 4.25 -7.26
CA PRO A 75 -6.56 4.73 -7.15
C PRO A 75 -7.18 5.01 -8.52
N LYS A 76 -8.32 4.37 -8.80
CA LYS A 76 -9.13 4.63 -10.00
C LYS A 76 -10.08 5.83 -9.85
N GLY A 77 -10.15 6.42 -8.66
CA GLY A 77 -11.07 7.51 -8.33
C GLY A 77 -10.49 8.48 -7.29
N SER A 78 -11.34 9.37 -6.79
CA SER A 78 -10.95 10.39 -5.79
C SER A 78 -10.84 9.83 -4.38
N GLU A 79 -11.40 8.65 -4.12
CA GLU A 79 -11.28 7.95 -2.84
C GLU A 79 -10.25 6.83 -2.90
N PHE A 80 -9.44 6.71 -1.85
CA PHE A 80 -8.39 5.70 -1.75
C PHE A 80 -7.97 5.44 -0.31
N PHE A 81 -7.24 4.34 -0.11
CA PHE A 81 -6.48 4.10 1.10
C PHE A 81 -5.13 4.81 0.99
N LEU A 82 -4.82 5.62 2.00
CA LEU A 82 -3.49 6.19 2.19
C LEU A 82 -2.76 5.35 3.23
N VAL A 83 -1.71 4.65 2.79
CA VAL A 83 -0.83 3.86 3.65
C VAL A 83 0.43 4.69 3.92
N ILE A 84 0.63 5.07 5.17
CA ILE A 84 1.71 5.94 5.63
C ILE A 84 2.71 5.09 6.43
N PHE A 85 3.95 5.01 5.96
CA PHE A 85 5.02 4.25 6.62
C PHE A 85 5.78 5.13 7.62
N SER A 86 6.04 6.38 7.25
CA SER A 86 6.63 7.38 8.14
C SER A 86 6.15 8.79 7.83
N GLY A 87 6.37 9.72 8.76
CA GLY A 87 6.05 11.13 8.61
C GLY A 87 4.77 11.59 9.32
N ASP A 88 4.49 12.89 9.20
CA ASP A 88 3.37 13.56 9.87
C ASP A 88 2.10 13.48 9.02
N VAL A 89 1.12 12.73 9.52
CA VAL A 89 -0.19 12.51 8.90
C VAL A 89 -0.89 13.83 8.55
N LYS A 90 -0.86 14.84 9.44
CA LYS A 90 -1.55 16.10 9.20
C LYS A 90 -0.92 16.86 8.03
N LYS A 91 0.42 16.86 7.95
CA LYS A 91 1.15 17.48 6.83
C LYS A 91 0.87 16.78 5.51
N ILE A 92 0.86 15.45 5.50
CA ILE A 92 0.55 14.66 4.32
C ILE A 92 -0.86 15.01 3.84
N LEU A 93 -1.87 14.90 4.71
CA LEU A 93 -3.27 15.20 4.38
C LEU A 93 -3.48 16.62 3.84
N ALA A 94 -2.84 17.62 4.45
CA ALA A 94 -2.92 19.01 4.00
C ALA A 94 -2.31 19.20 2.60
N LYS A 95 -1.16 18.58 2.32
CA LYS A 95 -0.48 18.65 1.02
C LYS A 95 -1.31 18.01 -0.09
N ILE A 96 -1.89 16.84 0.17
CA ILE A 96 -2.72 16.11 -0.82
C ILE A 96 -4.16 16.64 -0.90
N LYS A 97 -4.49 17.68 -0.11
CA LYS A 97 -5.81 18.28 0.02
C LYS A 97 -6.91 17.23 0.27
N ALA A 98 -6.61 16.26 1.13
CA ALA A 98 -7.50 15.12 1.33
C ALA A 98 -8.32 15.23 2.61
N ILE A 99 -9.56 14.76 2.53
CA ILE A 99 -10.49 14.65 3.64
C ILE A 99 -10.42 13.22 4.17
N LYS A 100 -10.21 13.07 5.47
CA LYS A 100 -10.23 11.75 6.12
C LYS A 100 -11.67 11.23 6.16
N LEU A 101 -11.86 10.01 5.69
CA LEU A 101 -13.13 9.29 5.71
C LEU A 101 -13.09 8.19 6.77
N GLU A 102 -14.28 7.63 7.07
CA GLU A 102 -14.39 6.42 7.87
C GLU A 102 -13.67 5.26 7.19
N LEU A 103 -12.81 4.58 7.93
CA LEU A 103 -12.05 3.44 7.42
C LEU A 103 -12.97 2.21 7.30
N LYS A 104 -13.57 2.04 6.11
CA LYS A 104 -14.43 0.88 5.77
C LYS A 104 -13.61 -0.19 5.05
N ILE A 105 -12.95 -1.04 5.82
CA ILE A 105 -12.16 -2.18 5.34
C ILE A 105 -12.34 -3.35 6.31
N LYS A 106 -12.37 -4.58 5.82
CA LYS A 106 -12.47 -5.76 6.70
C LYS A 106 -11.20 -5.86 7.56
N LYS A 107 -11.32 -6.46 8.74
CA LYS A 107 -10.13 -6.72 9.58
C LYS A 107 -9.33 -7.89 9.01
N ASN A 108 -10.00 -9.01 8.77
CA ASN A 108 -9.36 -10.28 8.40
C ASN A 108 -9.57 -10.55 6.92
N ALA A 109 -8.50 -11.02 6.27
CA ALA A 109 -8.52 -11.43 4.87
C ALA A 109 -8.90 -12.91 4.75
N GLU A 110 -9.44 -13.30 3.58
CA GLU A 110 -9.59 -14.71 3.23
C GLU A 110 -8.21 -15.38 3.08
N PRO A 111 -8.05 -16.66 3.50
CA PRO A 111 -6.76 -17.35 3.46
C PRO A 111 -6.06 -17.30 2.09
N LEU A 112 -6.83 -17.49 1.01
CA LEU A 112 -6.31 -17.47 -0.37
C LEU A 112 -5.69 -16.12 -0.76
N ARG A 113 -6.18 -15.00 -0.21
CA ARG A 113 -5.62 -13.66 -0.46
C ARG A 113 -4.25 -13.51 0.20
N LEU A 114 -4.15 -13.95 1.46
CA LEU A 114 -2.89 -13.94 2.22
C LEU A 114 -1.85 -14.85 1.56
N GLU A 115 -2.29 -16.04 1.13
CA GLU A 115 -1.43 -17.00 0.43
C GLU A 115 -0.92 -16.42 -0.90
N LYS A 116 -1.78 -15.76 -1.69
CA LYS A 116 -1.36 -15.08 -2.92
C LYS A 116 -0.24 -14.06 -2.65
N ILE A 117 -0.38 -13.24 -1.60
CA ILE A 117 0.63 -12.25 -1.22
C ILE A 117 1.93 -12.96 -0.82
N ALA A 118 1.86 -13.93 0.10
CA ALA A 118 3.02 -14.64 0.63
C ALA A 118 3.79 -15.43 -0.44
N LEU A 119 3.08 -16.08 -1.37
CA LEU A 119 3.66 -16.95 -2.39
C LEU A 119 4.00 -16.22 -3.70
N SER A 120 3.56 -14.97 -3.89
CA SER A 120 3.70 -14.21 -5.14
C SER A 120 5.12 -14.18 -5.72
N ARG A 121 6.14 -14.39 -4.87
CA ARG A 121 7.55 -14.28 -5.23
C ARG A 121 8.37 -15.56 -5.04
N LEU A 122 7.75 -16.69 -4.74
CA LEU A 122 8.43 -17.98 -4.52
C LEU A 122 8.62 -18.84 -5.80
N LYS A 123 8.79 -18.21 -6.98
CA LYS A 123 9.07 -18.92 -8.25
C LYS A 123 10.38 -18.50 -8.88
#